data_AF-A0A9Y4NJK5-F1
#
_entry.id   AF-A0A9Y4NJK5-F1
#
_cell.length_a   1.000
_cell.length_b   1.000
_cell.length_c   1.000
_cell.angle_alpha   90.00
_cell.angle_beta   90.00
_cell.angle_gamma   90.00
#
_symmetry.space_group_name_H-M   'P 1'
#
loop_
_entity.id
_entity.type
_entity.pdbx_description
1 polymer ?
#
loop_
_entity_poly.entity_id
_entity_poly.type
_entity_poly.pdbx_seq_one_letter_code
_entity_poly.pdbx_strand_id
1 'polypeptide(L)'
;YYHYLFSHYLPQSLRTLVDRTSNCEDILMNFLVSAVTHLPPIKVAQRKQYKELPSPQGTKTVPWANPEHFNQRQECVNTFASWFGYMPLVHSQFRLDPVLFKDQVSVLRKKYKDLERA
;
A
#
# COMPACT_ATOMS: atom_id res chain seq x y z
N TYR A 1 8.80 -14.02 -0.10
CA TYR A 1 9.97 -13.55 -0.88
C TYR A 1 10.35 -12.11 -0.53
N TYR A 2 9.54 -11.09 -0.86
CA TYR A 2 9.95 -9.68 -0.62
C TYR A 2 10.19 -9.31 0.85
N HIS A 3 9.42 -9.86 1.80
CA HIS A 3 9.70 -9.69 3.23
C HIS A 3 11.07 -10.25 3.64
N TYR A 4 11.50 -11.36 3.04
CA TYR A 4 12.83 -11.91 3.29
C TYR A 4 13.92 -10.94 2.80
N LEU A 5 13.75 -10.36 1.61
CA LEU A 5 14.67 -9.32 1.11
C LEU A 5 14.65 -8.08 2.02
N PHE A 6 13.47 -7.67 2.50
CA PHE A 6 13.37 -6.55 3.42
C PHE A 6 14.16 -6.79 4.72
N SER A 7 14.05 -7.97 5.31
CA SER A 7 14.72 -8.31 6.56
C SER A 7 16.21 -8.61 6.41
N HIS A 8 16.61 -9.26 5.33
CA HIS A 8 17.96 -9.82 5.19
C HIS A 8 18.85 -9.11 4.17
N TYR A 9 18.27 -8.46 3.15
CA TYR A 9 19.04 -7.76 2.11
C TYR A 9 19.17 -6.26 2.40
N LEU A 10 18.15 -5.64 2.98
CA LEU A 10 18.25 -4.23 3.36
C LEU A 10 19.18 -4.04 4.57
N PRO A 11 20.02 -3.00 4.54
CA PRO A 11 20.94 -2.70 5.63
C PRO A 11 20.15 -2.39 6.91
N GLN A 12 20.76 -2.71 8.04
CA GLN A 12 20.16 -2.46 9.34
C GLN A 12 19.85 -0.97 9.55
N SER A 13 20.65 -0.06 8.99
CA SER A 13 20.44 1.39 9.09
C SER A 13 19.08 1.85 8.57
N LEU A 14 18.64 1.33 7.41
CA LEU A 14 17.34 1.67 6.84
C LEU A 14 16.18 1.10 7.65
N ARG A 15 16.33 -0.13 8.16
CA ARG A 15 15.33 -0.74 9.05
C ARG A 15 15.20 0.03 10.36
N THR A 16 16.33 0.38 10.98
CA THR A 16 16.37 1.21 12.18
C THR A 16 15.78 2.61 11.95
N LEU A 17 15.97 3.21 10.76
CA LEU A 17 15.34 4.47 10.42
C LEU A 17 13.81 4.33 10.44
N VAL A 18 13.27 3.33 9.74
CA VAL A 18 11.83 3.02 9.73
C VAL A 18 11.28 2.77 11.13
N ASP A 19 11.99 1.98 11.95
CA ASP A 19 11.58 1.69 13.33
C ASP A 19 11.52 2.98 14.18
N ARG A 20 12.53 3.85 14.06
CA ARG A 20 12.58 5.14 14.77
C ARG A 20 11.50 6.11 14.31
N THR A 21 11.22 6.15 13.01
CA THR A 21 10.20 7.04 12.46
C THR A 21 8.79 6.52 12.69
N SER A 22 8.62 5.21 12.97
CA SER A 22 7.32 4.53 13.03
C SER A 22 6.42 4.88 11.83
N ASN A 23 7.06 4.97 10.66
CA ASN A 23 6.51 5.42 9.39
C ASN A 23 7.46 4.93 8.27
N CYS A 24 7.01 5.03 7.03
CA CYS A 24 7.79 4.76 5.82
C CYS A 24 8.17 3.30 5.57
N GLU A 25 7.64 2.35 6.34
CA GLU A 25 7.82 0.92 6.10
C GLU A 25 7.23 0.50 4.75
N ASP A 26 6.06 1.05 4.42
CA ASP A 26 5.38 0.88 3.15
C ASP A 26 6.18 1.49 1.99
N ILE A 27 6.76 2.68 2.18
CA ILE A 27 7.59 3.36 1.19
C ILE A 27 8.86 2.54 0.92
N LEU A 28 9.58 2.13 1.97
CA LEU A 28 10.81 1.34 1.82
C LEU A 28 10.53 0.00 1.13
N MET A 29 9.39 -0.63 1.46
CA MET A 29 8.98 -1.87 0.83
C MET A 29 8.66 -1.67 -0.66
N ASN A 30 8.02 -0.56 -1.04
CA ASN A 30 7.79 -0.21 -2.46
C ASN A 30 9.11 0.06 -3.21
N PHE A 31 10.07 0.76 -2.58
CA PHE A 31 11.41 0.97 -3.15
C PHE A 31 12.11 -0.36 -3.43
N LEU A 32 12.13 -1.27 -2.45
CA LEU A 32 12.75 -2.59 -2.59
C LEU A 32 12.10 -3.42 -3.69
N VAL A 33 10.76 -3.49 -3.75
CA VAL A 33 10.06 -4.26 -4.79
C VAL A 33 10.34 -3.68 -6.17
N SER A 34 10.26 -2.35 -6.31
CA SER A 34 10.51 -1.68 -7.59
C SER A 34 11.96 -1.84 -8.05
N ALA A 35 12.92 -1.78 -7.12
CA ALA A 35 14.34 -1.99 -7.43
C ALA A 35 14.67 -3.41 -7.91
N VAL A 36 13.96 -4.43 -7.39
CA VAL A 36 14.20 -5.84 -7.76
C VAL A 36 13.43 -6.23 -9.01
N THR A 37 12.22 -5.68 -9.22
CA THR A 37 11.35 -6.07 -10.34
C THR A 37 11.47 -5.16 -11.54
N HIS A 38 11.90 -3.91 -11.35
CA HIS A 38 11.82 -2.84 -12.36
C HIS A 38 10.41 -2.62 -12.92
N LEU A 39 9.37 -3.03 -12.18
CA LEU A 39 7.98 -2.88 -12.58
C LEU A 39 7.27 -1.81 -11.75
N PRO A 40 6.30 -1.07 -12.35
CA PRO A 40 5.51 -0.10 -11.63
C PRO A 40 4.48 -0.78 -10.69
N PRO A 41 4.00 -0.11 -9.64
CA PRO A 41 2.99 -0.66 -8.73
C PRO A 41 1.64 -0.84 -9.44
N ILE A 42 0.86 -1.83 -9.00
CA ILE A 42 -0.50 -2.05 -9.52
C ILE A 42 -1.51 -1.42 -8.57
N LYS A 43 -2.27 -0.43 -9.06
CA LYS A 43 -3.35 0.16 -8.27
C LYS A 43 -4.58 -0.72 -8.37
N VAL A 44 -5.02 -1.28 -7.24
CA VAL A 44 -6.32 -1.98 -7.16
C VAL A 44 -7.38 -1.08 -6.55
N ALA A 45 -8.65 -1.31 -6.84
CA ALA A 45 -9.72 -0.53 -6.18
C ALA A 45 -9.58 -0.60 -4.66
N GLN A 46 -9.95 0.48 -3.98
CA GLN A 46 -10.06 0.47 -2.54
C GLN A 46 -11.05 -0.61 -2.10
N ARG A 47 -10.55 -1.60 -1.37
CA ARG A 47 -11.38 -2.44 -0.49
C ARG A 47 -12.19 -1.45 0.36
N LYS A 48 -13.53 -1.62 0.41
CA LYS A 48 -14.45 -0.79 1.23
C LYS A 48 -13.70 -0.44 2.52
N GLN A 49 -13.38 0.84 2.72
CA GLN A 49 -12.65 1.27 3.91
C GLN A 49 -13.32 0.59 5.10
N TYR A 50 -12.61 -0.31 5.76
CA TYR A 50 -12.87 -0.57 7.16
C TYR A 50 -12.41 0.72 7.82
N LYS A 51 -13.27 1.76 7.74
CA LYS A 51 -13.18 2.85 8.67
C LYS A 51 -13.34 2.13 10.00
N GLU A 52 -12.23 1.94 10.70
CA GLU A 52 -12.31 1.71 12.12
C GLU A 52 -13.25 2.82 12.60
N LEU A 53 -14.45 2.41 13.01
CA LEU A 53 -15.34 3.30 13.74
C LEU A 53 -14.46 3.88 14.85
N PRO A 54 -14.41 5.22 15.00
CA PRO A 54 -13.62 5.81 16.07
C PRO A 54 -14.01 5.09 17.36
N SER A 55 -13.05 4.41 17.98
CA SER A 55 -13.30 3.79 19.28
C SER A 55 -13.83 4.89 20.20
N PRO A 56 -14.93 4.67 20.95
CA PRO A 56 -15.52 5.68 21.82
C PRO A 56 -14.62 6.09 23.00
N GLN A 57 -13.37 5.62 23.04
CA GLN A 57 -12.39 5.90 24.07
C GLN A 57 -11.12 6.50 23.47
N GLY A 58 -10.97 7.82 23.62
CA GLY A 58 -9.69 8.49 23.60
C GLY A 58 -9.33 9.17 22.27
N THR A 59 -9.14 10.48 22.36
CA THR A 59 -8.60 11.42 21.39
C THR A 59 -7.20 11.04 20.89
N LYS A 60 -7.05 9.94 20.16
CA LYS A 60 -5.86 9.70 19.34
C LYS A 60 -6.15 10.29 17.96
N THR A 61 -5.62 11.48 17.71
CA THR A 61 -5.55 12.04 16.36
C THR A 61 -4.94 10.98 15.44
N VAL A 62 -5.60 10.71 14.32
CA VAL A 62 -5.10 9.74 13.34
C VAL A 62 -3.71 10.22 12.90
N PRO A 63 -2.63 9.41 12.99
CA PRO A 63 -1.26 9.87 12.73
C PRO A 63 -1.05 10.56 11.38
N TRP A 64 -1.90 10.20 10.41
CA TRP A 64 -1.92 10.66 9.03
C TRP A 64 -2.65 12.00 8.84
N ALA A 65 -3.33 12.51 9.87
CA ALA A 65 -3.94 13.84 9.85
C ALA A 65 -2.94 14.97 10.13
N ASN A 66 -1.72 14.64 10.57
CA ASN A 66 -0.71 15.62 10.93
C ASN A 66 0.15 16.04 9.71
N PRO A 67 0.36 17.33 9.40
CA PRO A 67 1.22 17.76 8.29
C PRO A 67 2.65 17.24 8.37
N GLU A 68 3.22 17.11 9.57
CA GLU A 68 4.57 16.56 9.78
C GLU A 68 4.70 15.13 9.26
N HIS A 69 3.61 14.34 9.27
CA HIS A 69 3.61 12.98 8.73
C HIS A 69 3.92 12.96 7.22
N PHE A 70 3.43 13.95 6.46
CA PHE A 70 3.74 14.06 5.02
C PHE A 70 5.16 14.54 4.78
N ASN A 71 5.64 15.50 5.57
CA ASN A 71 7.03 15.97 5.49
C ASN A 71 8.01 14.83 5.77
N GLN A 72 7.74 14.02 6.78
CA GLN A 72 8.55 12.84 7.11
C GLN A 72 8.56 11.82 5.97
N ARG A 73 7.41 11.56 5.33
CA ARG A 73 7.35 10.67 4.16
C ARG A 73 8.17 11.17 2.98
N GLN A 74 8.17 12.48 2.74
CA GLN A 74 9.00 13.08 1.70
C GLN A 74 10.50 12.91 2.01
N GLU A 75 10.91 13.09 3.27
CA GLU A 75 12.29 12.85 3.72
C GLU A 75 12.70 11.38 3.55
N CYS A 76 11.81 10.44 3.88
CA CYS A 76 12.03 9.01 3.65
C CYS A 76 12.29 8.70 2.17
N VAL A 77 11.47 9.23 1.26
CA VAL A 77 11.66 9.04 -0.19
C VAL A 77 13.05 9.51 -0.64
N ASN A 78 13.48 10.69 -0.18
CA ASN A 78 14.79 11.24 -0.53
C ASN A 78 15.93 10.39 0.06
N THR A 79 15.81 9.98 1.31
CA THR A 79 16.81 9.16 2.00
C THR A 79 16.97 7.79 1.32
N PHE A 80 15.86 7.15 0.95
CA PHE A 80 15.91 5.87 0.26
C PHE A 80 16.47 6.00 -1.15
N ALA A 81 16.07 7.02 -1.92
CA ALA A 81 16.64 7.27 -3.25
C ALA A 81 18.15 7.50 -3.19
N SER A 82 18.62 8.25 -2.18
CA SER A 82 20.06 8.44 -1.93
C SER A 82 20.76 7.12 -1.63
N TRP A 83 20.19 6.27 -0.77
CA TRP A 83 20.78 4.98 -0.44
C TRP A 83 20.83 4.00 -1.61
N PHE A 84 19.76 3.91 -2.41
CA PHE A 84 19.72 3.07 -3.61
C PHE A 84 20.62 3.62 -4.74
N GLY A 85 21.03 4.89 -4.68
CA GLY A 85 21.84 5.56 -5.69
C GLY A 85 21.06 6.02 -6.92
N TYR A 86 19.75 5.76 -6.96
CA TYR A 86 18.82 6.21 -7.99
C TYR A 86 17.39 6.16 -7.45
N MET A 87 16.41 6.68 -8.21
CA MET A 87 14.98 6.55 -7.89
C MET A 87 14.42 5.25 -8.47
N PRO A 88 14.13 4.20 -7.67
CA PRO A 88 13.63 2.94 -8.19
C PRO A 88 12.11 2.95 -8.43
N LEU A 89 11.37 3.90 -7.84
CA LEU A 89 9.93 4.00 -8.01
C LEU A 89 9.58 4.40 -9.45
N VAL A 90 8.73 3.60 -10.10
CA VAL A 90 8.26 3.83 -11.47
C VAL A 90 6.77 4.19 -11.44
N HIS A 91 6.38 5.19 -12.24
CA HIS A 91 4.97 5.57 -12.36
C HIS A 91 4.13 4.45 -13.00
N SER A 92 2.94 4.23 -12.45
CA SER A 92 1.94 3.34 -13.02
C SER A 92 0.74 4.12 -13.53
N GLN A 93 0.24 3.74 -14.70
CA GLN A 93 -1.07 4.15 -15.21
C GLN A 93 -2.09 3.00 -15.10
N PHE A 94 -1.67 1.83 -14.61
CA PHE A 94 -2.48 0.62 -14.61
C PHE A 94 -3.30 0.51 -13.33
N ARG A 95 -4.62 0.40 -13.51
CA ARG A 95 -5.58 0.24 -12.41
C ARG A 95 -6.51 -0.94 -12.67
N LEU A 96 -6.63 -1.82 -11.69
CA LEU A 96 -7.56 -2.95 -11.72
C LEU A 96 -8.68 -2.72 -10.72
N ASP A 97 -9.86 -2.39 -11.23
CA ASP A 97 -11.08 -2.27 -10.43
C ASP A 97 -11.90 -3.57 -10.51
N PRO A 98 -12.27 -4.18 -9.36
CA PRO A 98 -13.08 -5.38 -9.35
C PRO A 98 -14.49 -5.02 -9.83
N VAL A 99 -14.83 -5.47 -11.04
CA VAL A 99 -16.14 -5.27 -11.68
C VAL A 99 -17.29 -5.76 -10.80
N LEU A 100 -17.06 -6.81 -10.01
CA LEU A 100 -18.09 -7.50 -9.22
C LEU A 100 -18.04 -7.22 -7.71
N PHE A 101 -17.27 -6.25 -7.24
CA PHE A 101 -17.15 -6.01 -5.79
C PHE A 101 -18.46 -5.47 -5.19
N LYS A 102 -19.13 -6.33 -4.40
CA LYS A 102 -20.52 -6.17 -3.91
C LYS A 102 -21.59 -6.15 -5.01
N ASP A 103 -21.24 -6.57 -6.21
CA ASP A 103 -22.26 -6.76 -7.22
C ASP A 103 -23.19 -7.89 -6.77
N GLN A 104 -24.49 -7.65 -6.92
CA GLN A 104 -25.50 -8.64 -6.62
C GLN A 104 -25.50 -9.78 -7.63
N VAL A 105 -24.56 -9.90 -8.59
CA VAL A 105 -24.52 -11.03 -9.55
C VAL A 105 -24.74 -12.39 -8.90
N SER A 106 -24.17 -12.66 -7.72
CA SER A 106 -24.44 -13.92 -7.02
C SER A 106 -25.89 -14.06 -6.51
N VAL A 107 -26.53 -12.95 -6.11
CA VAL A 107 -27.95 -12.86 -5.71
C VAL A 107 -28.87 -12.88 -6.94
N LEU A 108 -28.52 -12.14 -8.00
CA LEU A 108 -29.24 -12.04 -9.26
C LEU A 108 -29.20 -13.37 -10.01
N ARG A 109 -28.05 -14.06 -10.07
CA ARG A 109 -27.94 -15.44 -10.59
C ARG A 109 -28.81 -16.41 -9.81
N LYS A 110 -28.86 -16.28 -8.47
CA LYS A 110 -29.77 -17.09 -7.65
C LYS A 110 -31.25 -16.77 -7.93
N LYS A 111 -31.59 -15.51 -8.20
CA LYS A 111 -32.97 -15.05 -8.48
C LYS A 111 -33.43 -15.40 -9.90
N TYR A 112 -32.54 -15.38 -10.89
CA TYR A 112 -32.85 -15.58 -12.30
C TYR A 112 -32.05 -16.76 -12.89
N LYS A 113 -32.19 -17.95 -12.30
CA LYS A 113 -31.45 -19.16 -12.73
C LYS A 113 -31.75 -19.58 -14.17
N ASP A 114 -32.95 -19.28 -14.66
CA ASP A 114 -33.40 -19.76 -15.97
C ASP A 114 -32.82 -18.97 -17.14
N LEU A 115 -32.25 -17.78 -16.90
CA LEU A 115 -31.54 -16.99 -17.93
C LEU A 115 -30.20 -17.63 -18.36
N GLU A 116 -29.59 -18.49 -17.54
CA GLU A 116 -28.34 -19.19 -17.87
C GLU A 116 -28.57 -20.55 -18.55
N ARG A 117 -29.83 -20.98 -18.72
CA ARG A 117 -30.20 -22.26 -19.35
C ARG A 117 -30.59 -22.14 -20.83
N ALA A 118 -30.64 -20.91 -21.36
CA ALA A 118 -30.90 -20.62 -22.77
C ALA A 118 -29.61 -20.63 -23.59
#